data_AF-A0A3A4PDW8-F1
#
_entry.id   AF-A0A3A4PDW8-F1
#
_cell.length_a   1.000
_cell.length_b   1.000
_cell.length_c   1.000
_cell.angle_alpha   90.00
_cell.angle_beta   90.00
_cell.angle_gamma   90.00
#
_symmetry.space_group_name_H-M   'P 1'
#
loop_
_entity.id
_entity.type
_entity.pdbx_description
1 polymer ?
#
loop_
_entity_poly.entity_id
_entity_poly.type
_entity_poly.pdbx_seq_one_letter_code
_entity_poly.pdbx_strand_id
1 'polypeptide(L)'
;MCTVGSRVLMSERAHRLGLIVALITLVAVAPALARKTAKLTVGDPTNKGSVWIILLDENMLQLPGDYEVEISGDITPEAKAKAIYDALKNKLSMEYDGGIGLTFKNLDNQVAYIQLSDGGTGEVPDKWYVETTTQATVAFQNSRFDPFDAYRQPAVFTAGIVTDVGELTVRISSQELNFQTSGPIICQALFQRLAPRAPQYGAQIQYAGDRLEIYFDPNYTVTAGGVVFGTTSPSPGCSGAVQVPAGGGGNCSYIVKKSKALGGCQVCPPRGQIVSTLESCDDVADCRKKTKATIACPRGPGSCTVASKRHTCE
;
A
#
# COMPACT_ATOMS: atom_id res chain seq x y z
N MET A 1 -43.30 87.97 29.22
CA MET A 1 -43.23 88.58 27.88
C MET A 1 -43.04 87.45 26.87
N CYS A 2 -43.81 87.51 25.78
CA CYS A 2 -43.74 86.68 24.55
C CYS A 2 -42.29 86.59 24.01
N THR A 3 -41.84 85.60 23.25
CA THR A 3 -42.26 85.15 21.89
C THR A 3 -41.48 83.87 21.52
N VAL A 4 -42.11 82.82 20.96
CA VAL A 4 -42.13 82.37 19.54
C VAL A 4 -40.78 81.95 18.90
N GLY A 5 -40.77 80.72 18.34
CA GLY A 5 -39.90 80.30 17.22
C GLY A 5 -39.25 78.93 17.44
N SER A 6 -39.10 78.00 16.49
CA SER A 6 -39.64 77.78 15.14
C SER A 6 -39.25 76.34 14.77
N ARG A 7 -40.12 75.66 14.00
CA ARG A 7 -39.90 74.32 13.45
C ARG A 7 -38.70 74.28 12.50
N VAL A 8 -37.91 73.21 12.53
CA VAL A 8 -37.29 72.63 11.33
C VAL A 8 -37.42 71.11 11.38
N LEU A 9 -38.23 70.58 10.46
CA LEU A 9 -38.30 69.18 10.09
C LEU A 9 -37.12 68.87 9.16
N MET A 10 -36.24 67.93 9.52
CA MET A 10 -35.36 67.29 8.55
C MET A 10 -35.64 65.80 8.48
N SER A 11 -36.06 65.41 7.28
CA SER A 11 -36.35 64.05 6.84
C SER A 11 -35.03 63.33 6.58
N GLU A 12 -34.70 62.37 7.44
CA GLU A 12 -33.54 61.51 7.28
C GLU A 12 -33.97 60.19 6.63
N ARG A 13 -33.89 60.14 5.29
CA ARG A 13 -34.06 58.92 4.51
C ARG A 13 -32.80 58.06 4.66
N ALA A 14 -32.83 57.14 5.63
CA ALA A 14 -31.83 56.09 5.75
C ALA A 14 -31.95 55.09 4.58
N HIS A 15 -31.08 55.24 3.58
CA HIS A 15 -30.84 54.20 2.58
C HIS A 15 -30.18 52.99 3.27
N ARG A 16 -30.99 51.98 3.57
CA ARG A 16 -30.54 50.63 3.90
C ARG A 16 -29.88 50.02 2.65
N LEU A 17 -28.57 50.22 2.49
CA LEU A 17 -27.75 49.34 1.65
C LEU A 17 -27.68 47.98 2.34
N GLY A 18 -28.50 47.04 1.88
CA GLY A 18 -28.39 45.64 2.23
C GLY A 18 -27.09 45.07 1.68
N LEU A 19 -26.06 44.99 2.52
CA LEU A 19 -24.84 44.25 2.27
C LEU A 19 -25.17 42.76 2.29
N ILE A 20 -25.50 42.20 1.13
CA ILE A 20 -25.59 40.74 0.94
C ILE A 20 -24.16 40.21 0.97
N VAL A 21 -23.69 39.83 2.16
CA VAL A 21 -22.47 39.04 2.33
C VAL A 21 -22.77 37.65 1.79
N ALA A 22 -22.44 37.42 0.52
CA ALA A 22 -22.40 36.09 -0.04
C ALA A 22 -21.29 35.32 0.68
N LEU A 23 -21.67 34.58 1.73
CA LEU A 23 -20.81 33.66 2.44
C LEU A 23 -20.51 32.50 1.48
N ILE A 24 -19.48 32.68 0.64
CA ILE A 24 -18.95 31.61 -0.19
C ILE A 24 -18.23 30.67 0.77
N THR A 25 -18.95 29.65 1.24
CA THR A 25 -18.37 28.50 1.93
C THR A 25 -17.46 27.77 0.95
N LEU A 26 -16.16 28.08 1.02
CA LEU A 26 -15.12 27.27 0.40
C LEU A 26 -15.16 25.90 1.09
N VAL A 27 -15.86 24.94 0.48
CA VAL A 27 -15.74 23.53 0.87
C VAL A 27 -14.32 23.11 0.48
N ALA A 28 -13.43 23.06 1.47
CA ALA A 28 -12.13 22.46 1.30
C ALA A 28 -12.35 20.97 1.03
N VAL A 29 -12.26 20.56 -0.22
CA VAL A 29 -12.19 19.14 -0.59
C VAL A 29 -10.84 18.67 -0.07
N ALA A 30 -10.85 17.89 1.01
CA ALA A 30 -9.64 17.20 1.46
C ALA A 30 -9.16 16.33 0.29
N PRO A 31 -7.87 16.39 -0.08
CA PRO A 31 -7.35 15.53 -1.14
C PRO A 31 -7.66 14.09 -0.79
N ALA A 32 -8.10 13.30 -1.77
CA ALA A 32 -8.02 11.86 -1.63
C ALA A 32 -6.54 11.51 -1.37
N LEU A 33 -6.29 10.48 -0.56
CA LEU A 33 -4.95 9.98 -0.28
C LEU A 33 -4.74 8.69 -1.08
N ALA A 34 -3.51 8.49 -1.57
CA ALA A 34 -3.13 7.37 -2.41
C ALA A 34 -3.54 6.08 -1.76
N ARG A 35 -4.44 5.36 -2.43
CA ARG A 35 -5.02 4.16 -1.84
C ARG A 35 -4.03 3.03 -2.02
N LYS A 36 -3.06 2.95 -1.12
CA LYS A 36 -2.28 1.74 -0.89
C LYS A 36 -3.25 0.61 -0.58
N THR A 37 -3.25 -0.42 -1.43
CA THR A 37 -4.05 -1.61 -1.22
C THR A 37 -3.17 -2.85 -1.13
N ALA A 38 -3.58 -3.77 -0.26
CA ALA A 38 -2.95 -5.08 -0.14
C ALA A 38 -4.05 -6.13 -0.01
N LYS A 39 -3.87 -7.28 -0.66
CA LYS A 39 -4.79 -8.40 -0.58
C LYS A 39 -4.11 -9.55 0.15
N LEU A 40 -4.80 -10.08 1.15
CA LEU A 40 -4.44 -11.29 1.87
C LEU A 40 -5.44 -12.38 1.52
N THR A 41 -4.96 -13.55 1.13
CA THR A 41 -5.75 -14.78 1.09
C THR A 41 -5.26 -15.68 2.22
N VAL A 42 -6.17 -16.21 3.04
CA VAL A 42 -5.80 -17.07 4.15
C VAL A 42 -6.01 -18.55 3.85
N GLY A 43 -5.14 -19.39 4.41
CA GLY A 43 -5.20 -20.84 4.34
C GLY A 43 -6.06 -21.49 5.44
N ASP A 44 -6.03 -22.83 5.46
CA ASP A 44 -6.64 -23.65 6.51
C ASP A 44 -5.75 -23.64 7.77
N PRO A 45 -6.25 -23.19 8.94
CA PRO A 45 -5.53 -23.31 10.20
C PRO A 45 -5.46 -24.76 10.66
N THR A 46 -4.25 -25.30 10.89
CA THR A 46 -4.07 -26.66 11.42
C THR A 46 -3.99 -26.71 12.94
N ASN A 47 -3.82 -25.55 13.61
CA ASN A 47 -3.70 -25.45 15.05
C ASN A 47 -4.32 -24.16 15.62
N LYS A 48 -4.53 -24.12 16.94
CA LYS A 48 -4.89 -22.89 17.66
C LYS A 48 -3.66 -22.00 17.83
N GLY A 49 -3.81 -20.70 17.66
CA GLY A 49 -2.73 -19.74 17.82
C GLY A 49 -3.18 -18.30 17.64
N SER A 50 -2.25 -17.35 17.74
CA SER A 50 -2.50 -15.94 17.46
C SER A 50 -1.89 -15.56 16.14
N VAL A 51 -2.67 -14.97 15.24
CA VAL A 51 -2.17 -14.40 13.99
C VAL A 51 -1.90 -12.92 14.19
N TRP A 52 -0.78 -12.43 13.69
CA TRP A 52 -0.39 -11.03 13.79
C TRP A 52 -0.32 -10.40 12.41
N ILE A 53 -1.03 -9.28 12.22
CA ILE A 53 -0.80 -8.37 11.11
C ILE A 53 0.17 -7.30 11.58
N ILE A 54 1.33 -7.18 10.96
CA ILE A 54 2.35 -6.21 11.36
C ILE A 54 2.50 -5.19 10.24
N LEU A 55 2.30 -3.91 10.56
CA LEU A 55 2.56 -2.79 9.66
C LEU A 55 3.94 -2.24 9.96
N LEU A 56 4.79 -2.12 8.95
CA LEU A 56 6.16 -1.67 9.09
C LEU A 56 6.40 -0.42 8.23
N ASP A 57 7.30 0.45 8.69
CA ASP A 57 7.79 1.60 7.93
C ASP A 57 8.92 1.24 6.96
N GLU A 58 9.49 2.24 6.28
CA GLU A 58 10.59 2.07 5.32
C GLU A 58 11.89 1.52 5.94
N ASN A 59 12.04 1.65 7.26
CA ASN A 59 13.18 1.15 8.03
C ASN A 59 12.89 -0.20 8.69
N MET A 60 11.78 -0.86 8.30
CA MET A 60 11.31 -2.12 8.90
C MET A 60 10.99 -1.99 10.40
N LEU A 61 10.65 -0.79 10.88
CA LEU A 61 10.20 -0.56 12.25
C LEU A 61 8.69 -0.74 12.32
N GLN A 62 8.23 -1.45 13.35
CA GLN A 62 6.81 -1.67 13.59
C GLN A 62 6.10 -0.35 13.93
N LEU A 63 5.09 -0.03 13.12
CA LEU A 63 4.19 1.09 13.38
C LEU A 63 3.26 0.75 14.55
N PRO A 64 2.84 1.75 15.34
CA PRO A 64 1.98 1.52 16.50
C PRO A 64 0.65 0.89 16.09
N GLY A 65 0.26 -0.18 16.77
CA GLY A 65 -1.01 -0.85 16.56
C GLY A 65 -0.98 -2.31 17.02
N ASP A 66 -1.98 -2.70 17.80
CA ASP A 66 -2.16 -4.09 18.21
C ASP A 66 -3.13 -4.76 17.23
N TYR A 67 -2.58 -5.52 16.28
CA TYR A 67 -3.35 -6.25 15.28
C TYR A 67 -3.17 -7.76 15.46
N GLU A 68 -3.26 -8.21 16.72
CA GLU A 68 -3.33 -9.60 17.10
C GLU A 68 -4.77 -10.12 16.96
N VAL A 69 -4.91 -11.32 16.43
CA VAL A 69 -6.18 -12.03 16.30
C VAL A 69 -5.98 -13.45 16.79
N GLU A 70 -6.68 -13.82 17.86
CA GLU A 70 -6.72 -15.21 18.32
C GLU A 70 -7.55 -16.04 17.33
N ILE A 71 -6.93 -17.11 16.83
CA ILE A 71 -7.54 -18.08 15.93
C ILE A 71 -7.73 -19.38 16.69
N SER A 72 -8.98 -19.81 16.81
CA SER A 72 -9.29 -21.17 17.22
C SER A 72 -8.86 -22.13 16.09
N GLY A 73 -8.13 -23.17 16.42
CA GLY A 73 -7.93 -24.31 15.52
C GLY A 73 -9.25 -24.99 15.16
N ASP A 74 -9.25 -25.74 14.07
CA ASP A 74 -10.41 -26.43 13.49
C ASP A 74 -11.48 -25.50 12.86
N ILE A 75 -11.10 -24.29 12.43
CA ILE A 75 -11.99 -23.40 11.66
C ILE A 75 -11.68 -23.45 10.17
N THR A 76 -12.66 -23.15 9.33
CA THR A 76 -12.45 -23.04 7.88
C THR A 76 -11.68 -21.76 7.54
N PRO A 77 -11.05 -21.66 6.36
CA PRO A 77 -10.33 -20.46 5.93
C PRO A 77 -11.24 -19.24 5.86
N GLU A 78 -12.51 -19.42 5.49
CA GLU A 78 -13.49 -18.33 5.47
C GLU A 78 -13.81 -17.84 6.89
N ALA A 79 -13.93 -18.76 7.85
CA ALA A 79 -14.11 -18.40 9.25
C ALA A 79 -12.87 -17.69 9.80
N LYS A 80 -11.65 -18.11 9.42
CA LYS A 80 -10.40 -17.41 9.75
C LYS A 80 -10.38 -16.00 9.16
N ALA A 81 -10.64 -15.84 7.85
CA ALA A 81 -10.67 -14.55 7.18
C ALA A 81 -11.68 -13.61 7.86
N LYS A 82 -12.87 -14.12 8.15
CA LYS A 82 -13.91 -13.38 8.87
C LYS A 82 -13.47 -12.99 10.29
N ALA A 83 -12.81 -13.88 11.04
CA ALA A 83 -12.31 -13.58 12.37
C ALA A 83 -11.28 -12.45 12.35
N ILE A 84 -10.34 -12.48 11.39
CA ILE A 84 -9.36 -11.41 11.18
C ILE A 84 -10.06 -10.10 10.81
N TYR A 85 -11.02 -10.14 9.88
CA TYR A 85 -11.80 -8.96 9.50
C TYR A 85 -12.54 -8.35 10.69
N ASP A 86 -13.28 -9.14 11.46
CA ASP A 86 -14.08 -8.65 12.58
C ASP A 86 -13.21 -8.03 13.69
N ALA A 87 -12.02 -8.59 13.93
CA ALA A 87 -11.07 -8.07 14.90
C ALA A 87 -10.42 -6.74 14.45
N LEU A 88 -10.20 -6.57 13.14
CA LEU A 88 -9.38 -5.46 12.61
C LEU A 88 -10.16 -4.35 11.91
N LYS A 89 -11.41 -4.56 11.47
CA LYS A 89 -12.19 -3.58 10.69
C LYS A 89 -12.41 -2.21 11.35
N ASN A 90 -12.34 -2.15 12.67
CA ASN A 90 -12.46 -0.89 13.43
C ASN A 90 -11.12 -0.15 13.57
N LYS A 91 -10.00 -0.83 13.29
CA LYS A 91 -8.63 -0.33 13.41
C LYS A 91 -8.01 -0.02 12.05
N LEU A 92 -8.38 -0.78 11.02
CA LEU A 92 -7.86 -0.69 9.66
C LEU A 92 -9.01 -0.58 8.66
N SER A 93 -8.82 0.20 7.60
CA SER A 93 -9.75 0.23 6.46
C SER A 93 -9.63 -1.08 5.68
N MET A 94 -10.56 -2.01 5.90
CA MET A 94 -10.54 -3.34 5.30
C MET A 94 -11.87 -3.72 4.66
N GLU A 95 -11.82 -4.57 3.65
CA GLU A 95 -12.97 -5.24 3.06
C GLU A 95 -12.78 -6.76 3.09
N TYR A 96 -13.88 -7.46 3.35
CA TYR A 96 -13.96 -8.92 3.34
C TYR A 96 -14.75 -9.35 2.11
N ASP A 97 -14.23 -10.29 1.32
CA ASP A 97 -14.84 -10.71 0.06
C ASP A 97 -16.00 -11.72 0.23
N GLY A 98 -16.24 -12.19 1.46
CA GLY A 98 -17.23 -13.22 1.77
C GLY A 98 -16.70 -14.66 1.70
N GLY A 99 -15.43 -14.85 1.31
CA GLY A 99 -14.73 -16.12 1.23
C GLY A 99 -13.41 -16.08 2.02
N ILE A 100 -12.29 -16.29 1.35
CA ILE A 100 -10.97 -16.43 1.99
C ILE A 100 -10.10 -15.17 1.86
N GLY A 101 -10.64 -14.12 1.23
CA GLY A 101 -9.90 -12.92 0.86
C GLY A 101 -10.20 -11.71 1.73
N LEU A 102 -9.14 -10.99 2.07
CA LEU A 102 -9.16 -9.73 2.79
C LEU A 102 -8.45 -8.67 1.96
N THR A 103 -9.09 -7.52 1.75
CA THR A 103 -8.47 -6.37 1.07
C THR A 103 -8.27 -5.24 2.06
N PHE A 104 -7.02 -4.92 2.35
CA PHE A 104 -6.62 -3.73 3.09
C PHE A 104 -6.64 -2.55 2.11
N LYS A 105 -7.33 -1.46 2.49
CA LYS A 105 -7.49 -0.25 1.68
C LYS A 105 -6.97 0.95 2.46
N ASN A 106 -6.58 2.00 1.73
CA ASN A 106 -6.17 3.27 2.32
C ASN A 106 -5.11 3.09 3.43
N LEU A 107 -4.14 2.20 3.21
CA LEU A 107 -3.04 2.03 4.18
C LEU A 107 -2.29 3.36 4.31
N ASP A 108 -1.82 3.68 5.52
CA ASP A 108 -1.11 4.93 5.78
C ASP A 108 0.14 5.07 4.87
N ASN A 109 0.47 6.31 4.50
CA ASN A 109 1.67 6.59 3.72
C ASN A 109 2.96 6.16 4.43
N GLN A 110 2.95 6.04 5.76
CA GLN A 110 4.05 5.50 6.55
C GLN A 110 4.21 3.98 6.40
N VAL A 111 3.16 3.23 6.02
CA VAL A 111 3.23 1.76 5.84
C VAL A 111 4.01 1.43 4.58
N ALA A 112 5.25 0.97 4.71
CA ALA A 112 6.06 0.50 3.59
C ALA A 112 5.98 -1.02 3.41
N TYR A 113 5.70 -1.77 4.47
CA TYR A 113 5.47 -3.21 4.40
C TYR A 113 4.27 -3.63 5.23
N ILE A 114 3.58 -4.66 4.75
CA ILE A 114 2.57 -5.40 5.51
C ILE A 114 3.03 -6.84 5.65
N GLN A 115 3.00 -7.35 6.87
CA GLN A 115 3.44 -8.69 7.22
C GLN A 115 2.32 -9.45 7.92
N LEU A 116 2.22 -10.74 7.63
CA LEU A 116 1.45 -11.69 8.42
C LEU A 116 2.45 -12.60 9.13
N SER A 117 2.30 -12.74 10.45
CA SER A 117 2.97 -13.79 11.22
C SER A 117 1.94 -14.81 11.68
N ASP A 118 2.21 -16.08 11.44
CA ASP A 118 1.29 -17.19 11.72
C ASP A 118 1.04 -17.40 13.23
N GLY A 119 2.00 -16.98 14.06
CA GLY A 119 2.05 -17.25 15.51
C GLY A 119 1.73 -18.68 15.90
N GLY A 120 2.10 -19.65 15.05
CA GLY A 120 1.96 -21.09 15.31
C GLY A 120 0.62 -21.70 14.93
N THR A 121 -0.23 -20.97 14.21
CA THR A 121 -1.46 -21.53 13.62
C THR A 121 -1.18 -22.63 12.59
N GLY A 122 -0.01 -22.60 11.96
CA GLY A 122 0.48 -23.62 11.03
C GLY A 122 -0.48 -23.84 9.86
N GLU A 123 -0.31 -23.13 8.74
CA GLU A 123 -1.30 -23.13 7.66
C GLU A 123 -0.75 -23.42 6.27
N VAL A 124 -1.67 -23.85 5.38
CA VAL A 124 -1.40 -24.19 3.98
C VAL A 124 -2.15 -23.26 3.03
N PRO A 125 -1.43 -22.69 2.07
CA PRO A 125 -0.61 -21.52 2.28
C PRO A 125 -1.40 -20.21 2.28
N ASP A 126 -0.98 -19.26 3.13
CA ASP A 126 -1.41 -17.87 3.07
C ASP A 126 -0.75 -17.17 1.87
N LYS A 127 -1.41 -16.13 1.33
CA LYS A 127 -0.90 -15.37 0.18
C LYS A 127 -1.06 -13.88 0.39
N TRP A 128 0.03 -13.15 0.21
CA TRP A 128 0.01 -11.71 0.04
C TRP A 128 0.06 -11.36 -1.44
N TYR A 129 -0.71 -10.35 -1.82
CA TYR A 129 -0.72 -9.79 -3.17
C TYR A 129 -0.87 -8.27 -3.09
N VAL A 130 0.04 -7.54 -3.72
CA VAL A 130 0.05 -6.08 -3.77
C VAL A 130 0.35 -5.63 -5.19
N GLU A 131 -0.42 -4.64 -5.64
CA GLU A 131 -0.17 -4.01 -6.94
C GLU A 131 1.18 -3.29 -6.91
N THR A 132 1.95 -3.41 -7.99
CA THR A 132 3.25 -2.73 -8.18
C THR A 132 4.29 -2.93 -7.07
N THR A 133 4.21 -4.01 -6.28
CA THR A 133 5.24 -4.31 -5.29
C THR A 133 6.58 -4.62 -5.96
N THR A 134 7.68 -4.13 -5.37
CA THR A 134 9.04 -4.42 -5.86
C THR A 134 9.78 -5.41 -4.97
N GLN A 135 9.29 -5.65 -3.76
CA GLN A 135 9.95 -6.50 -2.78
C GLN A 135 8.95 -7.29 -1.94
N ALA A 136 9.31 -8.51 -1.59
CA ALA A 136 8.60 -9.31 -0.61
C ALA A 136 9.54 -10.24 0.14
N THR A 137 9.09 -10.78 1.26
CA THR A 137 9.89 -11.65 2.13
C THR A 137 9.05 -12.82 2.58
N VAL A 138 9.66 -14.01 2.62
CA VAL A 138 9.13 -15.19 3.31
C VAL A 138 10.15 -15.61 4.36
N ALA A 139 9.74 -15.76 5.62
CA ALA A 139 10.65 -16.07 6.71
C ALA A 139 10.17 -17.24 7.57
N PHE A 140 11.13 -18.00 8.10
CA PHE A 140 10.96 -19.10 9.03
C PHE A 140 11.88 -18.86 10.23
N GLN A 141 11.51 -17.94 11.12
CA GLN A 141 12.43 -17.34 12.11
C GLN A 141 12.71 -18.23 13.33
N ASN A 142 12.03 -19.37 13.45
CA ASN A 142 12.24 -20.26 14.58
C ASN A 142 13.50 -21.12 14.38
N SER A 143 14.31 -21.21 15.43
CA SER A 143 15.49 -22.07 15.48
C SER A 143 15.17 -23.55 15.30
N ARG A 144 13.97 -23.98 15.66
CA ARG A 144 13.50 -25.36 15.54
C ARG A 144 11.98 -25.43 15.44
N PHE A 145 11.46 -25.69 14.24
CA PHE A 145 10.06 -26.04 14.05
C PHE A 145 9.80 -27.50 14.46
N ASP A 146 8.57 -27.82 14.86
CA ASP A 146 8.16 -29.20 15.07
C ASP A 146 8.23 -29.95 13.73
N PRO A 147 8.97 -31.06 13.64
CA PRO A 147 9.03 -31.85 12.42
C PRO A 147 7.71 -32.49 12.02
N PHE A 148 6.69 -32.46 12.87
CA PHE A 148 5.39 -33.06 12.60
C PHE A 148 4.25 -32.04 12.66
N ASP A 149 3.20 -32.29 11.89
CA ASP A 149 1.94 -31.54 11.97
C ASP A 149 1.01 -32.07 13.08
N ALA A 150 -0.18 -31.46 13.19
CA ALA A 150 -1.21 -31.86 14.17
C ALA A 150 -1.67 -33.33 14.03
N TYR A 151 -1.50 -33.94 12.85
CA TYR A 151 -1.86 -35.34 12.56
C TYR A 151 -0.65 -36.30 12.63
N ARG A 152 0.49 -35.83 13.13
CA ARG A 152 1.77 -36.56 13.20
C ARG A 152 2.33 -36.97 11.84
N GLN A 153 1.95 -36.28 10.77
CA GLN A 153 2.61 -36.41 9.47
C GLN A 153 3.82 -35.46 9.42
N PRO A 154 4.82 -35.73 8.56
CA PRO A 154 5.93 -34.81 8.36
C PRO A 154 5.43 -33.40 7.99
N ALA A 155 5.82 -32.39 8.76
CA ALA A 155 5.44 -31.00 8.51
C ALA A 155 5.89 -30.55 7.11
N VAL A 156 5.07 -29.74 6.44
CA VAL A 156 5.33 -29.22 5.10
C VAL A 156 5.54 -27.71 5.18
N PHE A 157 6.66 -27.24 4.67
CA PHE A 157 7.00 -25.82 4.57
C PHE A 157 6.76 -25.35 3.14
N THR A 158 6.07 -24.22 2.98
CA THR A 158 5.67 -23.67 1.69
C THR A 158 6.25 -22.27 1.51
N ALA A 159 6.81 -22.01 0.32
CA ALA A 159 7.15 -20.67 -0.13
C ALA A 159 6.88 -20.54 -1.63
N GLY A 160 6.59 -19.33 -2.07
CA GLY A 160 6.31 -19.08 -3.48
C GLY A 160 6.21 -17.61 -3.84
N ILE A 161 6.09 -17.38 -5.14
CA ILE A 161 6.00 -16.07 -5.78
C ILE A 161 4.64 -15.99 -6.47
N VAL A 162 3.94 -14.87 -6.31
CA VAL A 162 2.72 -14.54 -7.05
C VAL A 162 3.02 -13.33 -7.93
N THR A 163 2.74 -13.44 -9.23
CA THR A 163 2.90 -12.35 -10.21
C THR A 163 1.74 -12.37 -11.20
N ASP A 164 1.70 -11.38 -12.09
CA ASP A 164 0.80 -11.36 -13.24
C ASP A 164 1.08 -12.45 -14.28
N VAL A 165 2.33 -12.94 -14.37
CA VAL A 165 2.70 -14.08 -15.22
C VAL A 165 2.16 -15.41 -14.66
N GLY A 166 1.98 -15.49 -13.35
CA GLY A 166 1.41 -16.64 -12.67
C GLY A 166 1.95 -16.84 -11.25
N GLU A 167 1.68 -18.03 -10.71
CA GLU A 167 2.11 -18.44 -9.37
C GLU A 167 3.17 -19.54 -9.46
N LEU A 168 4.26 -19.37 -8.70
CA LEU A 168 5.30 -20.37 -8.48
C LEU A 168 5.30 -20.76 -7.01
N THR A 169 4.78 -21.94 -6.69
CA THR A 169 4.73 -22.45 -5.31
C THR A 169 5.59 -23.70 -5.17
N VAL A 170 6.43 -23.74 -4.13
CA VAL A 170 7.27 -24.87 -3.77
C VAL A 170 6.93 -25.34 -2.36
N ARG A 171 6.95 -26.66 -2.18
CA ARG A 171 6.76 -27.33 -0.89
C ARG A 171 7.94 -28.23 -0.59
N ILE A 172 8.30 -28.31 0.69
CA ILE A 172 9.33 -29.20 1.21
C ILE A 172 8.83 -29.80 2.52
N SER A 173 8.86 -31.12 2.63
CA SER A 173 8.52 -31.82 3.87
C SER A 173 9.71 -31.86 4.84
N SER A 174 9.45 -31.94 6.14
CA SER A 174 10.47 -32.16 7.17
C SER A 174 11.23 -33.48 6.95
N GLN A 175 10.59 -34.47 6.33
CA GLN A 175 11.22 -35.74 5.96
C GLN A 175 12.33 -35.54 4.92
N GLU A 176 12.10 -34.70 3.91
CA GLU A 176 13.13 -34.33 2.91
C GLU A 176 14.32 -33.59 3.54
N LEU A 177 14.11 -32.94 4.68
CA LEU A 177 15.12 -32.25 5.47
C LEU A 177 15.79 -33.13 6.52
N ASN A 178 15.55 -34.45 6.51
CA ASN A 178 15.99 -35.38 7.57
C ASN A 178 15.61 -34.89 8.98
N PHE A 179 14.44 -34.26 9.10
CA PHE A 179 13.90 -33.65 10.32
C PHE A 179 14.78 -32.54 10.93
N GLN A 180 15.68 -31.96 10.14
CA GLN A 180 16.41 -30.74 10.49
C GLN A 180 15.58 -29.52 10.12
N THR A 181 14.63 -29.16 10.97
CA THR A 181 13.62 -28.13 10.74
C THR A 181 13.99 -26.77 11.33
N SER A 182 15.26 -26.36 11.19
CA SER A 182 15.65 -24.99 11.54
C SER A 182 15.34 -24.05 10.38
N GLY A 183 14.97 -22.80 10.71
CA GLY A 183 14.70 -21.74 9.74
C GLY A 183 15.69 -21.67 8.57
N PRO A 184 17.01 -21.57 8.83
CA PRO A 184 18.01 -21.53 7.79
C PRO A 184 18.02 -22.75 6.86
N ILE A 185 17.83 -23.97 7.41
CA ILE A 185 17.80 -25.20 6.60
C ILE A 185 16.54 -25.24 5.72
N ILE A 186 15.39 -24.86 6.27
CA ILE A 186 14.12 -24.76 5.54
C ILE A 186 14.25 -23.76 4.37
N CYS A 187 14.71 -22.53 4.66
CA CYS A 187 14.91 -21.49 3.66
C CYS A 187 15.93 -21.89 2.60
N GLN A 188 17.04 -22.53 2.98
CA GLN A 188 18.06 -22.98 2.03
C GLN A 188 17.48 -24.00 1.04
N ALA A 189 16.70 -24.96 1.52
CA ALA A 189 16.10 -25.97 0.67
C ALA A 189 15.02 -25.37 -0.26
N LEU A 190 14.20 -24.44 0.24
CA LEU A 190 13.20 -23.72 -0.55
C LEU A 190 13.86 -22.87 -1.65
N PHE A 191 14.94 -22.16 -1.29
CA PHE A 191 15.74 -21.36 -2.22
C PHE A 191 16.28 -22.20 -3.38
N GLN A 192 16.84 -23.38 -3.10
CA GLN A 192 17.39 -24.27 -4.13
C GLN A 192 16.35 -24.70 -5.18
N ARG A 193 15.06 -24.75 -4.82
CA ARG A 193 13.95 -25.10 -5.72
C ARG A 193 13.33 -23.89 -6.41
N LEU A 194 13.21 -22.77 -5.70
CA LEU A 194 12.57 -21.56 -6.21
C LEU A 194 13.49 -20.74 -7.11
N ALA A 195 14.74 -20.51 -6.70
CA ALA A 195 15.65 -19.57 -7.36
C ALA A 195 15.92 -19.88 -8.85
N PRO A 196 16.09 -21.15 -9.29
CA PRO A 196 16.29 -21.44 -10.71
C PRO A 196 15.05 -21.14 -11.60
N ARG A 197 13.87 -21.05 -10.99
CA ARG A 197 12.59 -20.85 -11.69
C ARG A 197 12.05 -19.43 -11.56
N ALA A 198 12.46 -18.69 -10.53
CA ALA A 198 11.99 -17.33 -10.26
C ALA A 198 12.14 -16.34 -11.43
N PRO A 199 13.23 -16.35 -12.23
CA PRO A 199 13.34 -15.44 -13.37
C PRO A 199 12.24 -15.61 -14.44
N GLN A 200 11.65 -16.81 -14.55
CA GLN A 200 10.54 -17.07 -15.47
C GLN A 200 9.25 -16.34 -15.06
N TYR A 201 9.18 -15.90 -13.80
CA TYR A 201 8.08 -15.14 -13.21
C TYR A 201 8.51 -13.69 -12.94
N GLY A 202 9.59 -13.19 -13.56
CA GLY A 202 10.02 -11.80 -13.39
C GLY A 202 10.53 -11.48 -11.99
N ALA A 203 11.05 -12.46 -11.25
CA ALA A 203 11.55 -12.27 -9.89
C ALA A 203 12.96 -12.84 -9.70
N GLN A 204 13.70 -12.23 -8.78
CA GLN A 204 14.96 -12.73 -8.23
C GLN A 204 14.75 -13.07 -6.76
N ILE A 205 15.36 -14.15 -6.29
CA ILE A 205 15.33 -14.54 -4.88
C ILE A 205 16.76 -14.47 -4.33
N GLN A 206 16.88 -13.98 -3.10
CA GLN A 206 18.09 -14.00 -2.31
C GLN A 206 17.84 -14.76 -1.00
N TYR A 207 18.78 -15.62 -0.63
CA TYR A 207 18.76 -16.33 0.64
C TYR A 207 19.51 -15.52 1.71
N ALA A 208 18.84 -15.27 2.84
CA ALA A 208 19.38 -14.48 3.95
C ALA A 208 19.23 -15.21 5.29
N GLY A 209 19.70 -16.47 5.36
CA GLY A 209 19.61 -17.28 6.57
C GLY A 209 18.19 -17.80 6.78
N ASP A 210 17.47 -17.26 7.76
CA ASP A 210 16.12 -17.68 8.12
C ASP A 210 15.01 -17.04 7.26
N ARG A 211 15.37 -16.29 6.20
CA ARG A 211 14.41 -15.69 5.27
C ARG A 211 14.86 -15.73 3.81
N LEU A 212 13.86 -15.62 2.93
CA LEU A 212 13.98 -15.42 1.49
C LEU A 212 13.55 -14.00 1.15
N GLU A 213 14.45 -13.23 0.56
CA GLU A 213 14.18 -11.89 0.04
C GLU A 213 13.86 -12.03 -1.46
N ILE A 214 12.72 -11.52 -1.89
CA ILE A 214 12.19 -11.65 -3.24
C ILE A 214 12.11 -10.25 -3.84
N TYR A 215 12.79 -10.05 -4.97
CA TYR A 215 12.82 -8.81 -5.72
C TYR A 215 12.10 -9.00 -7.04
N PHE A 216 11.10 -8.17 -7.31
CA PHE A 216 10.32 -8.22 -8.54
C PHE A 216 10.91 -7.23 -9.56
N ASP A 217 11.13 -7.68 -10.80
CA ASP A 217 11.60 -6.83 -11.89
C ASP A 217 10.41 -6.05 -12.48
N PRO A 218 10.39 -4.71 -12.37
CA PRO A 218 9.27 -3.90 -12.86
C PRO A 218 9.04 -3.99 -14.37
N ASN A 219 10.00 -4.53 -15.14
CA ASN A 219 9.82 -4.77 -16.57
C ASN A 219 8.95 -5.99 -16.88
N TYR A 220 8.82 -6.93 -15.92
CA TYR A 220 8.08 -8.18 -16.09
C TYR A 220 6.86 -8.28 -15.19
N THR A 221 6.90 -7.68 -13.99
CA THR A 221 5.80 -7.67 -13.03
C THR A 221 5.18 -6.28 -12.95
N VAL A 222 4.46 -5.91 -14.01
CA VAL A 222 4.02 -4.53 -14.21
C VAL A 222 2.83 -4.21 -13.31
N THR A 223 1.96 -5.19 -13.09
CA THR A 223 0.69 -4.95 -12.40
C THR A 223 0.70 -5.38 -10.95
N ALA A 224 1.35 -6.49 -10.62
CA ALA A 224 1.38 -6.98 -9.24
C ALA A 224 2.50 -7.98 -8.96
N GLY A 225 2.81 -8.06 -7.67
CA GLY A 225 3.67 -9.07 -7.09
C GLY A 225 3.17 -9.48 -5.70
N GLY A 226 3.70 -10.58 -5.20
CA GLY A 226 3.23 -11.15 -3.95
C GLY A 226 3.96 -12.44 -3.60
N VAL A 227 3.63 -12.97 -2.43
CA VAL A 227 4.28 -14.17 -1.89
C VAL A 227 3.26 -15.15 -1.37
N VAL A 228 3.61 -16.42 -1.54
CA VAL A 228 2.92 -17.57 -0.93
C VAL A 228 3.81 -18.06 0.20
N PHE A 229 3.25 -18.31 1.38
CA PHE A 229 4.00 -18.80 2.53
C PHE A 229 3.10 -19.66 3.42
N GLY A 230 3.71 -20.48 4.26
CA GLY A 230 2.97 -21.30 5.21
C GLY A 230 3.77 -22.50 5.68
N THR A 231 3.26 -23.16 6.72
CA THR A 231 3.84 -24.37 7.28
C THR A 231 2.76 -25.21 7.95
N THR A 232 2.75 -26.53 7.82
CA THR A 232 1.85 -27.36 8.65
C THR A 232 2.41 -27.64 10.06
N SER A 233 3.61 -27.15 10.38
CA SER A 233 4.15 -27.27 11.73
C SER A 233 3.38 -26.38 12.70
N PRO A 234 2.99 -26.87 13.89
CA PRO A 234 2.36 -26.07 14.94
C PRO A 234 3.31 -25.07 15.63
N SER A 235 4.62 -25.13 15.33
CA SER A 235 5.58 -24.17 15.87
C SER A 235 5.43 -22.80 15.23
N PRO A 236 5.46 -21.71 16.02
CA PRO A 236 5.40 -20.36 15.48
C PRO A 236 6.67 -20.00 14.71
N GLY A 237 6.57 -18.97 13.88
CA GLY A 237 7.71 -18.30 13.26
C GLY A 237 7.69 -18.32 11.74
N CYS A 238 6.61 -18.78 11.11
CA CYS A 238 6.42 -18.56 9.68
C CYS A 238 5.79 -17.18 9.47
N SER A 239 6.35 -16.41 8.53
CA SER A 239 5.77 -15.13 8.15
C SER A 239 5.99 -14.83 6.68
N GLY A 240 5.08 -14.03 6.14
CA GLY A 240 5.18 -13.46 4.80
C GLY A 240 4.95 -11.96 4.88
N ALA A 241 5.83 -11.19 4.24
CA ALA A 241 5.74 -9.76 4.15
C ALA A 241 5.80 -9.33 2.67
N VAL A 242 5.08 -8.28 2.33
CA VAL A 242 5.12 -7.67 1.01
C VAL A 242 5.30 -6.17 1.16
N GLN A 243 6.14 -5.60 0.32
CA GLN A 243 6.30 -4.16 0.24
C GLN A 243 5.02 -3.57 -0.33
N VAL A 244 4.44 -2.65 0.42
CA VAL A 244 3.38 -1.79 -0.07
C VAL A 244 4.08 -0.61 -0.72
N PRO A 245 3.96 -0.41 -2.05
CA PRO A 245 4.61 0.71 -2.70
C PRO A 245 4.25 1.98 -1.94
N ALA A 246 5.26 2.82 -1.69
CA ALA A 246 5.01 4.17 -1.22
C ALA A 246 3.89 4.70 -2.09
N GLY A 247 2.79 5.12 -1.47
CA GLY A 247 1.59 5.55 -2.15
C GLY A 247 1.98 6.84 -2.83
N GLY A 248 2.67 6.70 -3.97
CA GLY A 248 2.88 7.74 -4.92
C GLY A 248 1.50 7.96 -5.43
N GLY A 249 0.76 8.81 -4.72
CA GLY A 249 -0.27 9.56 -5.39
C GLY A 249 0.41 10.08 -6.64
N GLY A 250 -0.12 9.68 -7.78
CA GLY A 250 0.43 10.05 -9.06
C GLY A 250 0.83 11.51 -9.08
N ASN A 251 1.81 11.89 -9.86
CA ASN A 251 2.13 13.30 -10.00
C ASN A 251 1.06 13.95 -10.88
N CYS A 252 0.53 15.09 -10.45
CA CYS A 252 -0.39 15.84 -11.27
C CYS A 252 0.30 16.23 -12.58
N SER A 253 -0.26 15.76 -13.69
CA SER A 253 0.12 16.15 -15.03
C SER A 253 -0.78 17.28 -15.51
N TYR A 254 -0.18 18.29 -16.14
CA TYR A 254 -0.92 19.45 -16.63
C TYR A 254 -0.59 19.74 -18.09
N ILE A 255 -1.62 20.04 -18.90
CA ILE A 255 -1.42 20.53 -20.27
C ILE A 255 -1.15 22.02 -20.26
N VAL A 256 -0.01 22.43 -20.84
CA VAL A 256 0.39 23.82 -21.02
C VAL A 256 -0.65 24.56 -21.87
N LYS A 257 -1.22 25.64 -21.34
CA LYS A 257 -2.14 26.53 -22.07
C LYS A 257 -1.47 27.81 -22.53
N LYS A 258 -0.54 28.34 -21.76
CA LYS A 258 0.26 29.53 -22.10
C LYS A 258 1.64 29.40 -21.48
N SER A 259 2.68 29.72 -22.23
CA SER A 259 4.04 29.86 -21.71
C SER A 259 4.58 31.24 -22.08
N LYS A 260 5.39 31.82 -21.19
CA LYS A 260 6.06 33.10 -21.40
C LYS A 260 7.51 32.97 -20.94
N ALA A 261 8.44 33.21 -21.86
CA ALA A 261 9.86 33.29 -21.55
C ALA A 261 10.17 34.52 -20.69
N LEU A 262 11.09 34.34 -19.73
CA LEU A 262 11.66 35.35 -18.86
C LEU A 262 13.18 35.19 -18.82
N GLY A 263 13.90 36.30 -18.64
CA GLY A 263 15.35 36.28 -18.38
C GLY A 263 16.20 35.68 -19.51
N GLY A 264 15.81 35.84 -20.77
CA GLY A 264 16.59 35.38 -21.92
C GLY A 264 16.33 33.94 -22.37
N CYS A 265 15.36 33.23 -21.77
CA CYS A 265 14.98 31.90 -22.24
C CYS A 265 14.45 31.95 -23.68
N GLN A 266 15.03 31.14 -24.58
CA GLN A 266 14.63 31.14 -26.00
C GLN A 266 13.50 30.15 -26.31
N VAL A 267 13.39 29.06 -25.54
CA VAL A 267 12.43 27.97 -25.82
C VAL A 267 11.75 27.54 -24.52
N CYS A 268 10.46 27.88 -24.38
CA CYS A 268 9.60 27.37 -23.33
C CYS A 268 8.75 26.20 -23.84
N PRO A 269 8.21 25.35 -22.95
CA PRO A 269 7.25 24.31 -23.31
C PRO A 269 6.13 24.86 -24.20
N PRO A 270 5.89 24.31 -25.40
CA PRO A 270 4.80 24.73 -26.26
C PRO A 270 3.43 24.43 -25.64
N ARG A 271 2.41 25.18 -26.08
CA ARG A 271 1.01 24.91 -25.74
C ARG A 271 0.64 23.50 -26.19
N GLY A 272 0.02 22.72 -25.29
CA GLY A 272 -0.37 21.33 -25.53
C GLY A 272 0.57 20.30 -24.89
N GLN A 273 1.81 20.67 -24.56
CA GLN A 273 2.73 19.76 -23.88
C GLN A 273 2.24 19.43 -22.46
N ILE A 274 2.47 18.19 -22.02
CA ILE A 274 2.24 17.75 -20.64
C ILE A 274 3.46 18.13 -19.79
N VAL A 275 3.20 18.74 -18.63
CA VAL A 275 4.20 18.99 -17.60
C VAL A 275 3.74 18.35 -16.30
N SER A 276 4.56 17.47 -15.73
CA SER A 276 4.31 16.84 -14.44
C SER A 276 4.82 17.75 -13.32
N THR A 277 4.04 17.89 -12.27
CA THR A 277 4.43 18.61 -11.05
C THR A 277 4.71 17.61 -9.95
N LEU A 278 5.54 17.96 -8.97
CA LEU A 278 5.72 17.17 -7.72
C LEU A 278 4.50 17.25 -6.78
N GLU A 279 3.36 17.78 -7.25
CA GLU A 279 2.09 17.69 -6.52
C GLU A 279 1.59 16.25 -6.68
N SER A 280 1.64 15.46 -5.62
CA SER A 280 0.98 14.16 -5.55
C SER A 280 -0.54 14.33 -5.64
N CYS A 281 -1.20 13.43 -6.37
CA CYS A 281 -2.66 13.33 -6.50
C CYS A 281 -3.07 11.87 -6.53
N ASP A 282 -4.36 11.60 -6.31
CA ASP A 282 -4.87 10.23 -6.44
C ASP A 282 -5.95 10.14 -7.50
N ASP A 283 -6.67 11.24 -7.66
CA ASP A 283 -7.53 11.50 -8.79
C ASP A 283 -7.14 12.83 -9.47
N VAL A 284 -7.50 12.97 -10.75
CA VAL A 284 -7.41 14.24 -11.48
C VAL A 284 -8.16 15.36 -10.73
N ALA A 285 -9.16 15.03 -9.92
CA ALA A 285 -9.89 15.95 -9.08
C ALA A 285 -9.00 16.65 -8.04
N ASP A 286 -8.01 15.96 -7.47
CA ASP A 286 -7.09 16.48 -6.45
C ASP A 286 -6.13 17.52 -7.05
N CYS A 287 -5.81 17.37 -8.32
CA CYS A 287 -5.02 18.35 -9.06
C CYS A 287 -5.75 19.69 -9.18
N ARG A 288 -5.01 20.76 -8.92
CA ARG A 288 -5.50 22.13 -9.12
C ARG A 288 -6.04 22.27 -10.53
N LYS A 289 -7.25 22.82 -10.71
CA LYS A 289 -7.84 22.94 -12.05
C LYS A 289 -6.93 23.70 -13.04
N LYS A 290 -6.17 24.67 -12.52
CA LYS A 290 -5.15 25.43 -13.24
C LYS A 290 -3.98 25.67 -12.31
N THR A 291 -2.77 25.61 -12.84
CA THR A 291 -1.55 25.98 -12.13
C THR A 291 -0.76 27.02 -12.94
N LYS A 292 -0.01 27.86 -12.24
CA LYS A 292 0.93 28.82 -12.83
C LYS A 292 2.26 28.65 -12.13
N ALA A 293 3.23 28.06 -12.81
CA ALA A 293 4.55 27.78 -12.26
C ALA A 293 5.64 28.52 -13.04
N THR A 294 6.75 28.80 -12.38
CA THR A 294 7.97 29.26 -13.04
C THR A 294 8.96 28.09 -13.05
N ILE A 295 9.33 27.63 -14.24
CA ILE A 295 10.29 26.54 -14.42
C ILE A 295 11.60 27.07 -15.00
N ALA A 296 12.71 26.38 -14.74
CA ALA A 296 13.97 26.67 -15.42
C ALA A 296 13.83 26.51 -16.93
N CYS A 297 14.55 27.32 -17.70
CA CYS A 297 14.56 27.19 -19.15
C CYS A 297 15.20 25.84 -19.53
N PRO A 298 14.54 24.99 -20.34
CA PRO A 298 15.10 23.67 -20.70
C PRO A 298 16.32 23.78 -21.62
N ARG A 299 16.52 24.93 -22.28
CA ARG A 299 17.68 25.20 -23.13
C ARG A 299 18.17 26.64 -22.95
N GLY A 300 19.14 26.82 -22.05
CA GLY A 300 19.86 28.09 -21.84
C GLY A 300 19.51 28.80 -20.53
N PRO A 301 20.02 30.03 -20.33
CA PRO A 301 19.74 30.83 -19.15
C PRO A 301 18.31 31.37 -19.15
N GLY A 302 17.78 31.62 -17.95
CA GLY A 302 16.45 32.22 -17.74
C GLY A 302 15.40 31.23 -17.23
N SER A 303 14.13 31.62 -17.33
CA SER A 303 13.00 30.83 -16.82
C SER A 303 11.76 30.99 -17.69
N CYS A 304 10.80 30.10 -17.53
CA CYS A 304 9.52 30.13 -18.21
C CYS A 304 8.40 30.21 -17.17
N THR A 305 7.53 31.21 -17.30
CA THR A 305 6.24 31.18 -16.60
C THR A 305 5.25 30.39 -17.44
N VAL A 306 4.77 29.28 -16.90
CA VAL A 306 3.87 28.34 -17.58
C VAL A 306 2.55 28.32 -16.85
N ALA A 307 1.46 28.60 -17.57
CA ALA A 307 0.09 28.41 -17.11
C ALA A 307 -0.47 27.15 -17.76
N SER A 308 -0.85 26.19 -16.92
CA SER A 308 -1.30 24.87 -17.34
C SER A 308 -2.67 24.55 -16.75
N LYS A 309 -3.40 23.63 -17.39
CA LYS A 309 -4.69 23.11 -16.93
C LYS A 309 -4.50 21.63 -16.61
N ARG A 310 -5.07 21.15 -15.50
CA ARG A 310 -4.95 19.74 -15.11
C ARG A 310 -5.32 18.81 -16.27
N HIS A 311 -4.59 17.72 -16.38
CA HIS A 311 -4.78 16.73 -17.42
C HIS A 311 -5.06 15.34 -16.83
N THR A 312 -4.06 14.72 -16.23
CA THR A 312 -4.14 13.40 -15.58
C THR A 312 -3.43 13.43 -14.24
N CYS A 313 -3.68 12.40 -13.44
CA CYS A 313 -2.91 12.06 -12.27
C CYS A 313 -2.12 10.79 -12.64
N GLU A 314 -0.79 10.83 -12.62
CA GLU A 314 0.09 9.75 -13.12
C GLU A 314 0.88 9.06 -12.02
#